data_AF-K3W651-F1
#
_entry.id   AF-K3W651-F1
#
_cell.length_a   1.000
_cell.length_b   1.000
_cell.length_c   1.000
_cell.angle_alpha   90.00
_cell.angle_beta   90.00
_cell.angle_gamma   90.00
#
_symmetry.space_group_name_H-M   'P 1'
#
loop_
_entity.id
_entity.type
_entity.pdbx_description
1 polymer ?
#
loop_
_entity_poly.entity_id
_entity_poly.type
_entity_poly.pdbx_seq_one_letter_code
_entity_poly.pdbx_strand_id
1 'polypeptide(L)'
;MLPISTDVDFADCCNWHDACYSTCGMKKTTCEKRLDKCMNQKCELIGDAAEKDKCKSTAKLFSLGAQMIACPAFQDAQREACQCVPTEQVDATNKERLVQFLKQSDAPKKELDPAALDKLLAKYSGQEPKMFLRLLLKYPHALKMDKKKTNFMEDIFKAGGADMPSFPKATNREKPKRDAVDDAVDEHIEL
;
A
#
# COMPACT_ATOMS: atom_id res chain seq x y z
N MET A 1 19.05 -18.81 -10.86
CA MET A 1 18.36 -17.61 -11.37
C MET A 1 16.88 -17.81 -11.16
N LEU A 2 16.21 -16.88 -10.46
CA LEU A 2 14.75 -16.89 -10.39
C LEU A 2 14.23 -16.57 -11.81
N PRO A 3 13.23 -17.29 -12.33
CA PRO A 3 12.71 -17.07 -13.68
C PRO A 3 11.93 -15.75 -13.80
N ILE A 4 11.70 -15.07 -12.68
CA ILE A 4 10.95 -13.82 -12.56
C ILE A 4 11.86 -12.83 -11.85
N SER A 5 12.08 -11.70 -12.51
CA SER A 5 12.80 -10.57 -11.94
C SER A 5 11.80 -9.73 -11.17
N THR A 6 11.97 -9.65 -9.86
CA THR A 6 11.11 -8.86 -8.98
C THR A 6 11.15 -7.38 -9.32
N ASP A 7 12.27 -6.92 -9.85
CA ASP A 7 12.53 -5.54 -10.22
C ASP A 7 11.88 -5.17 -11.57
N VAL A 8 11.37 -6.16 -12.31
CA VAL A 8 10.72 -5.96 -13.62
C VAL A 8 9.27 -6.46 -13.59
N ASP A 9 9.05 -7.73 -13.23
CA ASP A 9 7.76 -8.40 -13.33
C ASP A 9 6.77 -7.99 -12.23
N PHE A 10 7.29 -7.64 -11.04
CA PHE A 10 6.51 -7.19 -9.89
C PHE A 10 6.71 -5.72 -9.54
N ALA A 11 7.47 -4.96 -10.35
CA ALA A 11 7.76 -3.56 -10.08
C ALA A 11 6.50 -2.72 -9.81
N ASP A 12 5.46 -2.87 -10.65
CA ASP A 12 4.19 -2.19 -10.46
C ASP A 12 3.52 -2.55 -9.11
N CYS A 13 3.56 -3.82 -8.72
CA CYS A 13 2.96 -4.29 -7.48
C CYS A 13 3.68 -3.72 -6.26
N CYS A 14 5.02 -3.66 -6.32
CA CYS A 14 5.85 -3.04 -5.28
C CYS A 14 5.58 -1.54 -5.19
N ASN A 15 5.57 -0.82 -6.33
CA ASN A 15 5.31 0.62 -6.36
C ASN A 15 3.94 0.96 -5.73
N TRP A 16 2.90 0.18 -6.02
CA TRP A 16 1.58 0.38 -5.44
C TRP A 16 1.46 -0.07 -3.98
N HIS A 17 2.29 -1.03 -3.54
CA HIS A 17 2.42 -1.41 -2.14
C HIS A 17 3.07 -0.29 -1.32
N ASP A 18 4.15 0.30 -1.83
CA ASP A 18 4.82 1.44 -1.21
C ASP A 18 3.94 2.69 -1.19
N ALA A 19 3.17 2.93 -2.26
CA ALA A 19 2.15 3.98 -2.29
C ALA A 19 1.05 3.77 -1.24
N CYS A 20 0.64 2.52 -1.02
CA CYS A 20 -0.31 2.16 0.03
C CYS A 20 0.29 2.38 1.43
N TYR A 21 1.55 1.99 1.64
CA TYR A 21 2.30 2.30 2.87
C TYR A 21 2.47 3.80 3.09
N SER A 22 2.58 4.58 2.01
CA SER A 22 2.69 6.04 2.05
C SER A 22 1.34 6.76 2.11
N THR A 23 0.23 6.03 2.23
CA THR A 23 -1.08 6.62 2.48
C THR A 23 -1.30 6.70 3.98
N CYS A 24 -1.26 7.92 4.54
CA CYS A 24 -1.44 8.12 5.98
C CYS A 24 -2.72 7.45 6.52
N GLY A 25 -2.59 6.72 7.63
CA GLY A 25 -3.66 6.03 8.35
C GLY A 25 -4.04 4.68 7.73
N MET A 26 -3.36 4.25 6.66
CA MET A 26 -3.63 2.97 6.03
C MET A 26 -3.22 1.81 6.93
N LYS A 27 -3.96 0.70 6.89
CA LYS A 27 -3.57 -0.52 7.62
C LYS A 27 -2.52 -1.29 6.83
N LYS A 28 -1.42 -1.69 7.50
CA LYS A 28 -0.36 -2.54 6.92
C LYS A 28 -0.93 -3.77 6.21
N THR A 29 -1.86 -4.46 6.87
CA THR A 29 -2.52 -5.67 6.35
C THR A 29 -3.32 -5.42 5.07
N THR A 30 -3.92 -4.24 4.91
CA THR A 30 -4.60 -3.86 3.66
C THR A 30 -3.61 -3.80 2.50
N CYS A 31 -2.46 -3.17 2.72
CA CYS A 31 -1.42 -3.06 1.71
C CYS A 31 -0.78 -4.41 1.37
N GLU A 32 -0.53 -5.26 2.36
CA GLU A 32 0.02 -6.61 2.13
C GLU A 32 -0.94 -7.50 1.32
N LYS A 33 -2.24 -7.43 1.61
CA LYS A 33 -3.25 -8.16 0.82
C LYS A 33 -3.30 -7.65 -0.63
N ARG A 34 -3.13 -6.33 -0.85
CA ARG A 34 -3.03 -5.74 -2.20
C ARG A 34 -1.79 -6.23 -2.95
N LEU A 35 -0.64 -6.27 -2.28
CA LEU A 35 0.61 -6.80 -2.84
C LEU A 35 0.44 -8.26 -3.28
N ASP A 36 -0.09 -9.10 -2.39
CA ASP A 36 -0.32 -10.52 -2.66
C ASP A 36 -1.27 -10.72 -3.85
N LYS A 37 -2.39 -9.99 -3.87
CA LYS A 37 -3.35 -10.05 -4.97
C LYS A 37 -2.71 -9.62 -6.30
N CYS A 38 -1.98 -8.50 -6.32
CA CYS A 38 -1.34 -7.98 -7.52
C CYS A 38 -0.32 -8.97 -8.09
N MET A 39 0.56 -9.51 -7.25
CA MET A 39 1.58 -10.47 -7.70
C MET A 39 0.94 -11.76 -8.22
N ASN A 40 -0.08 -12.29 -7.54
CA ASN A 40 -0.81 -13.47 -8.02
C ASN A 40 -1.50 -13.20 -9.37
N GLN A 41 -2.12 -12.03 -9.56
CA GLN A 41 -2.73 -11.66 -10.84
C GLN A 41 -1.70 -11.61 -11.98
N LYS A 42 -0.51 -11.05 -11.75
CA LYS A 42 0.59 -11.07 -12.73
C LYS A 42 0.98 -12.51 -13.07
N CYS A 43 1.06 -13.40 -12.08
CA CYS A 43 1.34 -14.82 -12.31
C CYS A 43 0.26 -15.54 -13.11
N GLU A 44 -1.00 -15.17 -12.99
CA GLU A 44 -2.08 -15.81 -13.74
C GLU A 44 -2.00 -15.60 -15.26
N LEU A 45 -1.30 -14.56 -15.70
CA LEU A 45 -1.07 -14.24 -17.11
C LEU A 45 -0.05 -15.17 -17.79
N ILE A 46 0.71 -15.95 -17.02
CA ILE A 46 1.73 -16.88 -17.53
C ILE A 46 1.03 -18.13 -18.08
N GLY A 47 1.26 -18.45 -19.35
CA GLY A 47 0.65 -19.61 -20.01
C GLY A 47 1.31 -20.94 -19.64
N ASP A 48 2.63 -20.95 -19.44
CA ASP A 48 3.36 -22.15 -19.04
C ASP A 48 3.12 -22.49 -17.56
N ALA A 49 2.75 -23.74 -17.29
CA ALA A 49 2.38 -24.17 -15.95
C ALA A 49 3.58 -24.15 -14.99
N ALA A 50 4.77 -24.57 -15.43
CA ALA A 50 5.95 -24.63 -14.58
C ALA A 50 6.47 -23.22 -14.25
N GLU A 51 6.40 -22.29 -15.19
CA GLU A 51 6.73 -20.87 -14.97
C GLU A 51 5.69 -20.18 -14.08
N LYS A 52 4.39 -20.46 -14.28
CA LYS A 52 3.32 -19.97 -13.40
C LYS A 52 3.53 -20.44 -11.95
N ASP A 53 3.88 -21.70 -11.73
CA ASP A 53 4.13 -22.23 -10.38
C ASP A 53 5.36 -21.59 -9.72
N LYS A 54 6.44 -21.37 -10.49
CA LYS A 54 7.61 -20.63 -10.00
C LYS A 54 7.25 -19.17 -9.68
N CYS A 55 6.38 -18.55 -10.48
CA CYS A 55 5.85 -17.22 -10.21
C CYS A 55 5.12 -17.14 -8.89
N LYS A 56 4.13 -18.02 -8.70
CA LYS A 56 3.33 -18.06 -7.47
C LYS A 56 4.19 -18.33 -6.25
N SER A 57 5.18 -19.21 -6.38
CA SER A 57 6.15 -19.47 -5.31
C SER A 57 6.95 -18.22 -4.94
N THR A 58 7.40 -17.47 -5.94
CA THR A 58 8.12 -16.20 -5.74
C THR A 58 7.21 -15.14 -5.13
N ALA A 59 6.02 -14.92 -5.70
CA ALA A 59 5.01 -14.01 -5.17
C ALA A 59 4.71 -14.29 -3.68
N LYS A 60 4.50 -15.56 -3.32
CA LYS A 60 4.25 -15.98 -1.94
C LYS A 60 5.41 -15.64 -1.01
N LEU A 61 6.65 -15.82 -1.45
CA LEU A 61 7.83 -15.47 -0.66
C LEU A 61 7.88 -13.97 -0.36
N PHE A 62 7.61 -13.13 -1.36
CA PHE A 62 7.57 -11.67 -1.22
C PHE A 62 6.41 -11.21 -0.32
N SER A 63 5.20 -11.73 -0.54
CA SER A 63 4.04 -11.45 0.31
C SER A 63 4.31 -11.81 1.78
N LEU A 64 4.92 -12.97 2.03
CA LEU A 64 5.27 -13.41 3.38
C LEU A 64 6.36 -12.52 4.00
N GLY A 65 7.34 -12.10 3.19
CA GLY A 65 8.36 -11.13 3.61
C GLY A 65 7.72 -9.82 4.08
N ALA A 66 6.84 -9.23 3.28
CA ALA A 66 6.13 -8.00 3.66
C ALA A 66 5.36 -8.16 4.99
N GLN A 67 4.66 -9.29 5.15
CA GLN A 67 3.93 -9.60 6.38
C GLN A 67 4.83 -9.70 7.61
N MET A 68 5.97 -10.38 7.48
CA MET A 68 6.81 -10.76 8.63
C MET A 68 7.82 -9.68 9.02
N ILE A 69 8.47 -9.02 8.04
CA ILE A 69 9.65 -8.18 8.31
C ILE A 69 9.46 -6.70 7.95
N ALA A 70 8.42 -6.31 7.20
CA ALA A 70 8.28 -4.93 6.73
C ALA A 70 7.62 -3.96 7.73
N CYS A 71 7.52 -4.32 9.02
CA CYS A 71 6.98 -3.40 10.03
C CYS A 71 7.78 -2.08 10.13
N PRO A 72 9.13 -2.09 10.16
CA PRO A 72 9.92 -0.86 10.17
C PRO A 72 9.62 0.01 8.95
N ALA A 73 9.67 -0.57 7.74
CA ALA A 73 9.37 0.12 6.50
C ALA A 73 7.95 0.75 6.48
N PHE A 74 6.95 0.01 6.95
CA PHE A 74 5.59 0.53 7.08
C PHE A 74 5.52 1.71 8.06
N GLN A 75 6.17 1.61 9.21
CA GLN A 75 6.17 2.66 10.23
C GLN A 75 6.92 3.90 9.76
N ASP A 76 8.03 3.76 9.04
CA ASP A 76 8.75 4.87 8.42
C ASP A 76 7.89 5.58 7.39
N ALA A 77 7.27 4.83 6.46
CA ALA A 77 6.37 5.41 5.46
C ALA A 77 5.18 6.14 6.12
N GLN A 78 4.60 5.59 7.19
CA GLN A 78 3.52 6.25 7.93
C GLN A 78 4.01 7.52 8.65
N ARG A 79 5.21 7.52 9.25
CA ARG A 79 5.79 8.72 9.87
C ARG A 79 6.00 9.84 8.86
N GLU A 80 6.41 9.51 7.65
CA GLU A 80 6.61 10.49 6.58
C GLU A 80 5.27 10.99 5.99
N ALA A 81 4.29 10.09 5.85
CA ALA A 81 3.01 10.40 5.23
C ALA A 81 2.02 11.09 6.16
N CYS A 82 2.11 10.84 7.47
CA CYS A 82 1.16 11.33 8.46
C CYS A 82 1.65 12.59 9.18
N GLN A 83 0.75 13.55 9.30
CA GLN A 83 0.87 14.65 10.24
C GLN A 83 -0.09 14.42 11.41
N CYS A 84 0.43 14.36 12.63
CA CYS A 84 -0.40 14.29 13.83
C CYS A 84 -1.04 15.67 14.08
N VAL A 85 -2.36 15.70 14.22
CA VAL A 85 -3.15 16.88 14.56
C VAL A 85 -4.08 16.58 15.73
N PRO A 86 -4.53 17.60 16.48
CA PRO A 86 -5.58 17.41 17.49
C PRO A 86 -6.86 16.81 16.88
N THR A 87 -7.56 15.97 17.65
CA THR A 87 -8.72 15.20 17.16
C THR A 87 -9.80 16.09 16.55
N GLU A 88 -10.05 17.25 17.15
CA GLU A 88 -11.02 18.24 16.68
C GLU A 88 -10.64 18.91 15.35
N GLN A 89 -9.40 18.73 14.88
CA GLN A 89 -8.89 19.30 13.63
C GLN A 89 -8.77 18.26 12.51
N VAL A 90 -9.04 16.98 12.77
CA VAL A 90 -8.87 15.90 11.79
C VAL A 90 -9.70 16.13 10.53
N ASP A 91 -10.97 16.52 10.67
CA ASP A 91 -11.86 16.76 9.53
C ASP A 91 -11.39 17.92 8.66
N ALA A 92 -11.02 19.05 9.30
CA ALA A 92 -10.49 20.21 8.61
C ALA A 92 -9.18 19.88 7.88
N THR A 93 -8.26 19.17 8.54
CA THR A 93 -6.97 18.76 7.97
C THR A 93 -7.17 17.80 6.79
N ASN A 94 -8.10 16.84 6.89
CA ASN A 94 -8.43 15.95 5.79
C ASN A 94 -9.02 16.69 4.59
N LYS A 95 -9.86 17.71 4.82
CA LYS A 95 -10.38 18.57 3.76
C LYS A 95 -9.27 19.37 3.08
N GLU A 96 -8.36 19.97 3.85
CA GLU A 96 -7.20 20.68 3.31
C GLU A 96 -6.31 19.75 2.47
N ARG A 97 -6.00 18.56 3.00
CA ARG A 97 -5.22 17.54 2.31
C ARG A 97 -5.90 17.07 1.01
N LEU A 98 -7.22 16.88 1.02
CA LEU A 98 -7.99 16.52 -0.17
C LEU A 98 -7.89 17.61 -1.25
N VAL A 99 -8.12 18.87 -0.88
CA VAL A 99 -8.01 20.01 -1.80
C VAL A 99 -6.60 20.11 -2.36
N GLN A 100 -5.58 19.97 -1.51
CA GLN A 100 -4.18 20.02 -1.93
C GLN A 100 -3.87 18.89 -2.93
N PHE A 101 -4.26 17.66 -2.62
CA PHE A 101 -4.05 16.50 -3.49
C PHE A 101 -4.70 16.70 -4.86
N LEU A 102 -5.97 17.11 -4.91
CA LEU A 102 -6.71 17.32 -6.16
C LEU A 102 -6.08 18.43 -7.02
N LYS A 103 -5.65 19.53 -6.39
CA LYS A 103 -4.93 20.61 -7.10
C LYS A 103 -3.60 20.13 -7.68
N GLN A 104 -2.81 19.40 -6.90
CA GLN A 104 -1.52 18.86 -7.33
C GLN A 104 -1.63 17.77 -8.39
N SER A 105 -2.80 17.13 -8.49
CA SER A 105 -3.11 16.07 -9.44
C SER A 105 -3.78 16.58 -10.73
N ASP A 106 -3.91 17.90 -10.89
CA ASP A 106 -4.62 18.53 -12.02
C ASP A 106 -6.07 18.06 -12.17
N ALA A 107 -6.76 17.83 -11.05
CA ALA A 107 -8.15 17.40 -11.04
C ALA A 107 -9.09 18.43 -11.71
N PRO A 108 -10.16 17.98 -12.39
CA PRO A 108 -11.14 18.89 -12.98
C PRO A 108 -11.75 19.84 -11.94
N LYS A 109 -12.02 21.10 -12.32
CA LYS A 109 -12.59 22.12 -11.42
C LYS A 109 -13.87 21.68 -10.69
N LYS A 110 -14.69 20.83 -11.33
CA LYS A 110 -15.91 20.25 -10.73
C LYS A 110 -15.64 19.39 -9.48
N GLU A 111 -14.44 18.82 -9.35
CA GLU A 111 -14.04 18.02 -8.18
C GLU A 111 -13.46 18.89 -7.07
N LEU A 112 -13.12 20.14 -7.37
CA LEU A 112 -12.71 21.16 -6.40
C LEU A 112 -13.91 21.98 -5.89
N ASP A 113 -15.12 21.68 -6.36
CA ASP A 113 -16.34 22.29 -5.86
C ASP A 113 -16.54 21.96 -4.37
N PRO A 114 -16.83 22.94 -3.50
CA PRO A 114 -16.99 22.70 -2.07
C PRO A 114 -18.02 21.62 -1.72
N ALA A 115 -19.15 21.55 -2.42
CA ALA A 115 -20.18 20.55 -2.15
C ALA A 115 -19.74 19.15 -2.61
N ALA A 116 -18.98 19.05 -3.70
CA ALA A 116 -18.38 17.79 -4.14
C ALA A 116 -17.34 17.27 -3.12
N LEU A 117 -16.49 18.16 -2.59
CA LEU A 117 -15.51 17.83 -1.56
C LEU A 117 -16.17 17.34 -0.27
N ASP A 118 -17.17 18.07 0.22
CA ASP A 118 -17.89 17.73 1.45
C ASP A 118 -18.66 16.42 1.30
N LYS A 119 -19.28 16.19 0.13
CA LYS A 119 -19.94 14.91 -0.19
C LYS A 119 -18.95 13.75 -0.19
N LEU A 120 -17.75 13.93 -0.76
CA LEU A 120 -16.73 12.90 -0.80
C LEU A 120 -16.22 12.57 0.60
N LEU A 121 -15.90 13.59 1.42
CA LEU A 121 -15.47 13.40 2.80
C LEU A 121 -16.54 12.70 3.64
N ALA A 122 -17.80 13.11 3.52
CA ALA A 122 -18.92 12.47 4.21
C ALA A 122 -19.09 10.99 3.81
N LYS A 123 -18.93 10.67 2.51
CA LYS A 123 -18.99 9.28 2.01
C LYS A 123 -17.91 8.38 2.64
N TYR A 124 -16.76 8.95 2.98
CA TYR A 124 -15.59 8.24 3.52
C TYR A 124 -15.26 8.57 4.97
N SER A 125 -16.21 9.08 5.75
CA SER A 125 -15.97 9.37 7.17
C SER A 125 -15.50 8.12 7.92
N GLY A 126 -14.35 8.22 8.59
CA GLY A 126 -13.67 7.10 9.26
C GLY A 126 -12.94 6.13 8.32
N GLN A 127 -12.94 6.40 7.01
CA GLN A 127 -12.28 5.63 5.95
C GLN A 127 -11.46 6.54 5.02
N GLU A 128 -10.99 7.68 5.51
CA GLU A 128 -10.22 8.67 4.75
C GLU A 128 -8.95 8.08 4.13
N PRO A 129 -8.19 7.16 4.79
CA PRO A 129 -7.07 6.50 4.14
C PRO A 129 -7.48 5.73 2.88
N LYS A 130 -8.65 5.06 2.90
CA LYS A 130 -9.20 4.36 1.73
C LYS A 130 -9.56 5.34 0.62
N MET A 131 -10.16 6.49 0.97
CA MET A 131 -10.45 7.58 0.04
C MET A 131 -9.18 8.09 -0.65
N PHE A 132 -8.13 8.43 0.12
CA PHE A 132 -6.87 8.94 -0.42
C PHE A 132 -6.16 7.93 -1.33
N LEU A 133 -6.17 6.64 -0.96
CA LEU A 133 -5.62 5.61 -1.84
C LEU A 133 -6.41 5.48 -3.15
N ARG A 134 -7.74 5.55 -3.11
CA ARG A 134 -8.58 5.55 -4.32
C ARG A 134 -8.36 6.78 -5.19
N LEU A 135 -8.15 7.94 -4.58
CA LEU A 135 -7.78 9.17 -5.29
C LEU A 135 -6.44 9.01 -6.00
N LEU A 136 -5.44 8.42 -5.34
CA LEU A 136 -4.17 8.13 -5.99
C LEU A 136 -4.31 7.14 -7.16
N LEU A 137 -5.16 6.11 -7.03
CA LEU A 137 -5.48 5.19 -8.12
C LEU A 137 -6.19 5.90 -9.29
N LYS A 138 -7.07 6.87 -9.00
CA LYS A 138 -7.75 7.69 -10.02
C LYS A 138 -6.78 8.64 -10.74
N TYR A 139 -5.78 9.15 -10.03
CA TYR A 139 -4.77 10.07 -10.54
C TYR A 139 -3.37 9.44 -10.45
N PRO A 140 -3.09 8.36 -11.20
CA PRO A 140 -1.86 7.57 -11.04
C PRO A 140 -0.59 8.37 -11.37
N HIS A 141 -0.68 9.43 -12.19
CA HIS A 141 0.43 10.34 -12.46
C HIS A 141 0.85 11.19 -11.25
N ALA A 142 0.02 11.26 -10.21
CA ALA A 142 0.38 11.88 -8.95
C ALA A 142 1.39 11.03 -8.15
N LEU A 143 1.50 9.73 -8.45
CA LEU A 143 2.53 8.88 -7.88
C LEU A 143 3.89 9.23 -8.49
N LYS A 144 4.81 9.73 -7.66
CA LYS A 144 6.17 10.10 -8.07
C LYS A 144 7.17 9.27 -7.30
N MET A 145 8.04 8.58 -8.02
CA MET A 145 9.12 7.81 -7.42
C MET A 145 10.23 8.75 -6.92
N ASP A 146 10.63 8.61 -5.66
CA ASP A 146 11.80 9.30 -5.12
C ASP A 146 13.06 8.51 -5.44
N LYS A 147 13.82 8.98 -6.43
CA LYS A 147 15.07 8.34 -6.90
C LYS A 147 16.20 8.34 -5.86
N LYS A 148 16.04 9.06 -4.75
CA LYS A 148 17.06 9.18 -3.70
C LYS A 148 16.85 8.20 -2.55
N LYS A 149 15.67 7.58 -2.45
CA LYS A 149 15.38 6.61 -1.39
C LYS A 149 15.76 5.20 -1.84
N THR A 150 16.46 4.49 -0.96
CA THR A 150 16.66 3.04 -1.06
C THR A 150 15.47 2.33 -0.44
N ASN A 151 15.13 1.15 -0.98
CA ASN A 151 14.07 0.34 -0.40
C ASN A 151 14.62 -0.44 0.80
N PHE A 152 13.83 -0.59 1.86
CA PHE A 152 14.18 -1.35 3.06
C PHE A 152 14.80 -2.73 2.78
N MET A 153 14.29 -3.42 1.76
CA MET A 153 14.84 -4.72 1.35
C MET A 153 16.26 -4.59 0.80
N GLU A 154 16.58 -3.53 0.04
CA GLU A 154 17.96 -3.29 -0.41
C GLU A 154 18.89 -3.08 0.77
N ASP A 155 18.44 -2.36 1.80
CA ASP A 155 19.26 -2.09 2.97
C ASP A 155 19.52 -3.38 3.77
N ILE A 156 18.51 -4.25 3.91
CA ILE A 156 18.69 -5.60 4.48
C ILE A 156 19.71 -6.41 3.67
N PHE A 157 19.58 -6.41 2.34
CA PHE A 157 20.48 -7.16 1.47
C PHE A 157 21.92 -6.61 1.54
N LYS A 158 22.09 -5.28 1.55
CA LYS A 158 23.39 -4.60 1.70
C LYS A 158 24.01 -4.86 3.07
N ALA A 159 23.21 -4.95 4.12
CA ALA A 159 23.64 -5.31 5.48
C ALA A 159 23.95 -6.81 5.64
N GLY A 160 23.86 -7.62 4.58
CA GLY A 160 24.14 -9.06 4.64
C GLY A 160 23.17 -9.85 5.52
N GLY A 161 21.97 -9.32 5.78
CA GLY A 161 21.01 -9.92 6.71
C GLY A 161 21.41 -9.83 8.19
N ALA A 162 22.45 -9.07 8.54
CA ALA A 162 22.86 -8.87 9.94
C ALA A 162 21.76 -8.20 10.79
N ASP A 163 20.96 -7.34 10.16
CA ASP A 163 19.84 -6.62 10.77
C ASP A 163 18.47 -7.26 10.48
N MET A 164 18.43 -8.51 9.98
CA MET A 164 17.16 -9.22 9.81
C MET A 164 16.53 -9.45 11.20
N PRO A 165 15.27 -9.01 11.42
CA PRO A 165 14.53 -9.40 12.61
C PRO A 165 14.50 -10.92 12.69
N SER A 166 14.91 -11.48 13.82
CA SER A 166 14.88 -12.93 14.02
C SER A 166 13.45 -13.43 13.78
N PHE A 167 13.29 -14.44 12.93
CA PHE A 167 11.98 -15.07 12.73
C PHE A 167 11.48 -15.56 14.10
N PRO A 168 10.31 -15.07 14.57
CA PRO A 168 9.78 -15.59 15.81
C PRO A 168 9.57 -17.09 15.65
N LYS A 169 10.17 -17.89 16.54
CA LYS A 169 9.88 -19.33 16.62
C LYS A 169 8.37 -19.49 16.69
N ALA A 170 7.82 -20.40 15.89
CA ALA A 170 6.40 -20.70 15.88
C ALA A 170 5.95 -21.04 17.32
N THR A 171 5.36 -20.05 17.99
CA THR A 171 4.68 -20.24 19.26
C THR A 171 3.21 -20.45 18.93
N ASN A 172 2.55 -21.37 19.64
CA ASN A 172 1.10 -21.54 19.62
C ASN A 172 0.44 -20.25 20.16
N ARG A 173 0.44 -19.18 19.36
CA ARG A 173 -0.39 -18.01 19.60
C ARG A 173 -1.73 -18.29 18.93
N GLU A 174 -2.79 -18.25 19.73
CA GLU A 174 -4.14 -18.22 19.21
C GLU A 174 -4.24 -17.13 18.14
N LYS A 175 -4.83 -17.47 17.00
CA LYS A 175 -5.13 -16.51 15.94
C LYS A 175 -5.96 -15.39 16.58
N PRO A 176 -5.55 -14.12 16.50
CA PRO A 176 -6.43 -13.03 16.91
C PRO A 176 -7.73 -13.17 16.13
N LYS A 177 -8.86 -13.06 16.84
CA LYS A 177 -10.19 -13.09 16.22
C LYS A 177 -10.19 -12.04 15.11
N ARG A 178 -10.35 -12.52 13.88
CA ARG A 178 -10.50 -11.65 12.71
C ARG A 178 -11.87 -10.99 12.84
N ASP A 179 -11.90 -9.70 13.10
CA ASP A 179 -13.13 -8.94 12.96
C ASP A 179 -13.55 -9.03 11.49
N ALA A 180 -14.70 -9.66 11.24
CA ALA A 180 -15.21 -10.01 9.92
C ALA A 180 -15.72 -8.81 9.09
N VAL A 181 -15.28 -7.60 9.43
CA VAL A 181 -15.72 -6.36 8.80
C VAL A 181 -14.56 -5.82 7.96
N ASP A 182 -14.66 -6.04 6.65
CA ASP A 182 -13.76 -5.64 5.56
C ASP A 182 -12.48 -6.49 5.34
N ASP A 183 -12.68 -7.74 4.93
CA ASP A 183 -11.61 -8.63 4.44
C ASP A 183 -11.37 -8.57 2.92
N ALA A 184 -12.19 -7.83 2.15
CA ALA A 184 -12.05 -7.73 0.70
C ALA A 184 -11.03 -6.66 0.29
N VAL A 185 -10.08 -7.04 -0.58
CA VAL A 185 -9.19 -6.10 -1.26
C VAL A 185 -10.00 -5.33 -2.30
N ASP A 186 -10.52 -4.19 -1.87
CA ASP A 186 -11.34 -3.30 -2.68
C ASP A 186 -10.45 -2.43 -3.58
N GLU A 187 -10.41 -2.81 -4.87
CA GLU A 187 -9.68 -2.09 -5.93
C GLU A 187 -10.60 -1.23 -6.79
N HIS A 188 -11.90 -1.16 -6.45
CA HIS A 188 -12.85 -0.38 -7.24
C HIS A 188 -12.60 1.12 -7.02
N ILE A 189 -12.25 1.81 -8.10
CA ILE A 189 -12.08 3.27 -8.13
C ILE A 189 -13.47 3.91 -8.32
N GLU A 190 -14.35 3.74 -7.34
CA GLU A 190 -15.64 4.45 -7.30
C GLU A 190 -15.60 5.52 -6.22
N LEU A 191 -15.25 6.75 -6.62
CA LEU A 191 -15.17 7.94 -5.77
C LEU A 191 -16.46 8.74 -5.84
#